data_AF-A0AAW1RPZ5-F1
#
_entry.id   AF-A0AAW1RPZ5-F1
#
_cell.length_a   1.000
_cell.length_b   1.000
_cell.length_c   1.000
_cell.angle_alpha   90.00
_cell.angle_beta   90.00
_cell.angle_gamma   90.00
#
_symmetry.space_group_name_H-M   'P 1'
#
loop_
_entity.id
_entity.type
_entity.pdbx_description
1 polymer ?
#
loop_
_entity_poly.entity_id
_entity_poly.type
_entity_poly.pdbx_seq_one_letter_code
_entity_poly.pdbx_strand_id
1 'polypeptide(L)'
;MSAAAALYSSGLSASAITQHQSVTRGTHAKRDAIHQEFDSFLSQLPALMGRSIKHCSPADVMVFMETHWVPAHLGSQTETGHKMAAPSSVEGALCNLSTLFQQHGRGQVWNEDTQSGNPTWSLGLKQ
;
A
#
# COMPACT_ATOMS: atom_id res chain seq x y z
N MET A 1 -7.38 33.72 20.58
CA MET A 1 -6.66 32.44 20.45
C MET A 1 -5.38 32.54 21.26
N SER A 2 -5.05 31.57 22.11
CA SER A 2 -3.84 31.64 22.95
C SER A 2 -2.58 31.38 22.12
N ALA A 3 -1.44 31.93 22.55
CA ALA A 3 -0.14 31.69 21.92
C ALA A 3 0.21 30.19 21.83
N ALA A 4 -0.26 29.38 22.78
CA ALA A 4 -0.11 27.93 22.78
C ALA A 4 -0.85 27.24 21.61
N ALA A 5 -2.05 27.72 21.25
CA ALA A 5 -2.81 27.16 20.12
C ALA A 5 -2.13 27.46 18.77
N ALA A 6 -1.53 28.66 18.63
CA ALA A 6 -0.80 29.04 17.42
C ALA A 6 0.52 28.24 17.26
N LEU A 7 1.27 28.06 18.36
CA LEU A 7 2.48 27.22 18.39
C LEU A 7 2.17 25.76 18.08
N TYR A 8 1.11 25.22 18.65
CA TYR A 8 0.66 23.85 18.37
C TYR A 8 0.28 23.66 16.90
N SER A 9 -0.51 24.58 16.33
CA SER A 9 -0.88 24.53 14.91
C SER A 9 0.34 24.66 13.99
N SER A 10 1.31 25.51 14.34
CA SER A 10 2.56 25.65 13.59
C SER A 10 3.41 24.39 13.67
N GLY A 11 3.50 23.76 14.85
CA GLY A 11 4.19 22.50 15.05
C GLY A 11 3.57 21.33 14.29
N LEU A 12 2.23 21.29 14.18
CA LEU A 12 1.52 20.31 13.35
C LEU A 12 1.86 20.47 11.86
N SER A 13 1.82 21.70 11.34
CA SER A 13 2.18 21.99 9.94
C SER A 13 3.64 21.66 9.65
N ALA A 14 4.56 22.00 10.55
CA ALA A 14 5.98 21.67 10.41
C ALA A 14 6.21 20.15 10.43
N SER A 15 5.54 19.43 11.34
CA SER A 15 5.63 17.97 11.41
C SER A 15 5.09 17.29 10.15
N ALA A 16 3.97 17.80 9.59
CA ALA A 16 3.45 17.31 8.32
C ALA A 16 4.43 17.54 7.16
N ILE A 17 5.06 18.72 7.10
CA ILE A 17 6.10 19.03 6.09
C ILE A 17 7.31 18.12 6.26
N THR A 18 7.82 17.93 7.48
CA THR A 18 8.94 17.02 7.76
C THR A 18 8.58 15.58 7.40
N GLN A 19 7.36 15.13 7.69
CA GLN A 19 6.90 13.79 7.33
C GLN A 19 6.85 13.61 5.81
N HIS A 20 6.36 14.60 5.06
CA HIS A 20 6.38 14.63 3.60
C HIS A 20 7.80 14.71 2.99
N GLN A 21 8.76 15.30 3.70
CA GLN A 21 10.16 15.43 3.25
C GLN A 21 11.04 14.26 3.67
N SER A 22 10.67 13.54 4.73
CA SER A 22 11.38 12.38 5.28
C SER A 22 11.26 11.12 4.42
N VAL A 23 10.27 11.09 3.53
CA VAL A 23 10.11 10.04 2.52
C VAL A 23 10.69 10.56 1.21
N THR A 24 11.74 9.92 0.70
CA THR A 24 12.35 10.29 -0.58
C THR A 24 11.28 10.41 -1.66
N ARG A 25 11.36 11.45 -2.52
CA ARG A 25 10.36 11.68 -3.61
C ARG A 25 10.10 10.43 -4.46
N GLY A 26 11.12 9.59 -4.64
CA GLY A 26 10.98 8.30 -5.33
C GLY A 26 10.09 7.29 -4.61
N THR A 27 10.04 7.30 -3.28
CA THR A 27 9.15 6.45 -2.48
C THR A 27 7.71 6.96 -2.52
N HIS A 28 7.50 8.28 -2.52
CA HIS A 28 6.18 8.87 -2.78
C HIS A 28 5.65 8.49 -4.17
N ALA A 29 6.46 8.66 -5.22
CA ALA A 29 6.07 8.30 -6.58
C ALA A 29 5.76 6.80 -6.72
N LYS A 30 6.56 5.92 -6.10
CA LYS A 30 6.31 4.46 -6.09
C LYS A 30 5.02 4.10 -5.36
N ARG A 31 4.72 4.79 -4.24
CA ARG A 31 3.48 4.59 -3.49
C ARG A 31 2.26 5.04 -4.29
N ASP A 32 2.36 6.19 -4.96
CA ASP A 32 1.26 6.71 -5.77
C ASP A 32 1.02 5.83 -7.01
N ALA A 33 2.08 5.31 -7.63
CA ALA A 33 1.98 4.39 -8.77
C ALA A 33 1.28 3.09 -8.39
N ILE A 34 1.71 2.41 -7.32
CA ILE A 34 1.07 1.16 -6.90
C ILE A 34 -0.37 1.36 -6.41
N HIS A 35 -0.66 2.52 -5.81
CA HIS A 35 -2.03 2.88 -5.45
C HIS A 35 -2.91 2.98 -6.70
N GLN A 36 -2.48 3.72 -7.72
CA GLN A 36 -3.24 3.86 -8.97
C GLN A 36 -3.44 2.51 -9.67
N GLU A 37 -2.41 1.68 -9.74
CA GLU A 37 -2.52 0.33 -10.32
C GLU A 37 -3.49 -0.56 -9.54
N PHE A 38 -3.41 -0.55 -8.20
CA PHE A 38 -4.27 -1.38 -7.37
C PHE A 38 -5.74 -0.93 -7.45
N ASP A 39 -6.00 0.38 -7.40
CA ASP A 39 -7.37 0.90 -7.52
C ASP A 39 -7.95 0.61 -8.91
N SER A 40 -7.13 0.75 -9.96
CA SER A 40 -7.48 0.36 -11.32
C SER A 40 -7.82 -1.13 -11.41
N PHE A 41 -7.01 -2.00 -10.80
CA PHE A 41 -7.28 -3.44 -10.74
C PHE A 41 -8.60 -3.75 -10.03
N LEU A 42 -8.86 -3.14 -8.87
CA LEU A 42 -10.11 -3.35 -8.14
C LEU A 42 -11.33 -2.89 -8.95
N SER A 43 -11.21 -1.80 -9.71
CA SER A 43 -12.30 -1.29 -10.57
C SER A 43 -12.69 -2.24 -11.71
N GLN A 44 -11.78 -3.14 -12.10
CA GLN A 44 -12.02 -4.15 -13.14
C GLN A 44 -12.71 -5.41 -12.59
N LEU A 45 -12.74 -5.58 -11.26
CA LEU A 45 -13.46 -6.68 -10.64
C LEU A 45 -14.97 -6.50 -10.83
N PRO A 46 -15.76 -7.59 -10.94
CA PRO A 46 -17.20 -7.50 -11.14
C PRO A 46 -17.85 -6.59 -10.08
N ALA A 47 -18.71 -5.68 -10.52
CA ALA A 47 -19.36 -4.69 -9.63
C ALA A 47 -20.12 -5.34 -8.44
N LEU A 48 -20.58 -6.58 -8.62
CA LEU A 48 -21.21 -7.41 -7.57
C LEU A 48 -20.26 -7.73 -6.39
N MET A 49 -18.94 -7.64 -6.59
CA MET A 49 -17.96 -7.87 -5.51
C MET A 49 -17.72 -6.63 -4.65
N GLY A 50 -18.19 -5.44 -5.07
CA GLY A 50 -18.13 -4.20 -4.27
C GLY A 50 -16.73 -3.84 -3.75
N ARG A 51 -15.68 -4.32 -4.43
CA ARG A 51 -14.31 -4.20 -3.94
C ARG A 51 -13.78 -2.78 -4.12
N SER A 52 -13.16 -2.29 -3.07
CA SER A 52 -12.42 -1.03 -3.06
C SER A 52 -11.33 -1.13 -2.02
N ILE A 53 -10.46 -0.11 -1.94
CA ILE A 53 -9.44 -0.04 -0.88
C ILE A 53 -10.03 -0.18 0.53
N LYS A 54 -11.30 0.20 0.72
CA LYS A 54 -12.01 0.07 2.00
C LYS A 54 -12.51 -1.35 2.30
N HIS A 55 -12.74 -2.18 1.29
CA HIS A 55 -13.42 -3.49 1.42
C HIS A 55 -12.67 -4.66 0.76
N CYS A 56 -11.42 -4.46 0.32
CA CYS A 56 -10.59 -5.54 -0.21
C CYS A 56 -10.05 -6.43 0.93
N SER A 57 -9.93 -7.72 0.63
CA SER A 57 -9.43 -8.79 1.49
C SER A 57 -7.96 -9.11 1.18
N PRO A 58 -7.30 -9.91 2.03
CA PRO A 58 -5.97 -10.45 1.73
C PRO A 58 -5.93 -11.22 0.41
N ALA A 59 -6.99 -11.94 0.08
CA ALA A 59 -7.10 -12.66 -1.19
C ALA A 59 -7.08 -11.71 -2.40
N ASP A 60 -7.77 -10.57 -2.33
CA ASP A 60 -7.76 -9.58 -3.41
C ASP A 60 -6.33 -9.00 -3.62
N VAL A 61 -5.58 -8.80 -2.53
CA VAL A 61 -4.18 -8.37 -2.61
C VAL A 61 -3.29 -9.45 -3.20
N MET A 62 -3.45 -10.72 -2.82
CA MET A 62 -2.67 -11.83 -3.39
C MET A 62 -2.92 -11.97 -4.89
N VAL A 63 -4.20 -11.96 -5.30
CA VAL A 63 -4.57 -12.04 -6.72
C VAL A 63 -3.98 -10.85 -7.49
N PHE A 64 -4.10 -9.63 -6.98
CA PHE A 64 -3.45 -8.47 -7.59
C PHE A 64 -1.94 -8.67 -7.79
N MET A 65 -1.24 -9.11 -6.75
CA MET A 65 0.20 -9.32 -6.81
C MET A 65 0.57 -10.40 -7.83
N GLU A 66 -0.13 -11.53 -7.83
CA GLU A 66 0.17 -12.68 -8.67
C GLU A 66 -0.21 -12.46 -10.14
N THR A 67 -1.41 -11.93 -10.40
CA THR A 67 -1.96 -11.88 -11.77
C THR A 67 -1.68 -10.56 -12.48
N HIS A 68 -1.38 -9.49 -11.74
CA HIS A 68 -1.23 -8.15 -12.32
C HIS A 68 0.16 -7.56 -12.06
N TRP A 69 0.53 -7.40 -10.78
CA TRP A 69 1.71 -6.61 -10.42
C TRP A 69 3.03 -7.32 -10.77
N VAL A 70 3.21 -8.58 -10.35
CA VAL A 70 4.44 -9.34 -10.60
C VAL A 70 4.73 -9.51 -12.10
N PRO A 71 3.77 -9.94 -12.95
CA PRO A 71 3.99 -10.06 -14.38
C PRO A 71 4.35 -8.73 -15.07
N ALA A 72 3.83 -7.61 -14.59
CA ALA A 72 4.13 -6.28 -15.15
C ALA A 72 5.49 -5.72 -14.69
N HIS A 73 6.01 -6.18 -13.56
CA HIS A 73 7.22 -5.63 -12.91
C HIS A 73 8.40 -6.61 -12.88
N LEU A 74 8.49 -7.48 -13.88
CA LEU A 74 9.61 -8.41 -14.04
C LEU A 74 10.91 -7.64 -14.35
N GLY A 75 11.81 -7.55 -13.37
CA GLY A 75 13.03 -6.74 -13.46
C GLY A 75 14.34 -7.52 -13.39
N SER A 76 14.31 -8.75 -12.87
CA SER A 76 15.52 -9.56 -12.65
C SER A 76 15.46 -10.84 -13.47
N GLN A 77 16.57 -11.20 -14.11
CA GLN A 77 16.70 -12.45 -14.83
C GLN A 77 17.44 -13.45 -13.94
N THR A 78 16.85 -14.63 -13.77
CA THR A 78 17.49 -15.77 -13.09
C THR A 78 18.62 -16.34 -13.95
N GLU A 79 19.50 -17.13 -13.35
CA GLU A 79 20.58 -17.85 -14.06
C GLU A 79 20.03 -18.76 -15.17
N THR A 80 18.80 -19.25 -15.03
CA THR A 80 18.09 -20.07 -16.01
C THR A 80 17.35 -19.24 -17.08
N GLY A 81 17.51 -17.92 -17.09
CA GLY A 81 16.93 -17.03 -18.09
C GLY A 81 15.47 -16.59 -17.82
N HIS A 82 14.82 -17.12 -16.78
CA HIS A 82 13.46 -16.71 -16.40
C HIS A 82 13.48 -15.32 -15.77
N LYS A 83 12.58 -14.44 -16.23
CA LYS A 83 12.39 -13.13 -15.62
C LYS A 83 11.49 -13.26 -14.40
N MET A 84 11.90 -12.65 -13.30
CA MET A 84 11.17 -12.62 -12.03
C MET A 84 11.20 -11.19 -11.46
N ALA A 85 10.16 -10.83 -10.70
CA ALA A 85 10.22 -9.65 -9.85
C ALA A 85 11.21 -9.92 -8.70
N ALA A 86 12.08 -8.96 -8.40
CA ALA A 86 12.99 -9.10 -7.27
C ALA A 86 12.18 -9.19 -5.96
N PRO A 87 12.54 -10.08 -5.00
CA PRO A 87 11.83 -10.19 -3.73
C PRO A 87 11.69 -8.86 -2.98
N SER A 88 12.73 -8.04 -2.98
CA SER A 88 12.72 -6.71 -2.37
C SER A 88 11.74 -5.74 -3.04
N SER A 89 11.47 -5.90 -4.33
CA SER A 89 10.46 -5.11 -5.04
C SER A 89 9.05 -5.53 -4.65
N VAL A 90 8.81 -6.84 -4.45
CA VAL A 90 7.53 -7.39 -3.96
C VAL A 90 7.26 -6.93 -2.53
N GLU A 91 8.26 -7.00 -1.65
CA GLU A 91 8.16 -6.48 -0.28
C GLU A 91 7.89 -4.96 -0.29
N GLY A 92 8.61 -4.20 -1.11
CA GLY A 92 8.41 -2.76 -1.25
C GLY A 92 6.99 -2.40 -1.73
N ALA A 93 6.46 -3.15 -2.69
CA ALA A 93 5.08 -3.02 -3.15
C ALA A 93 4.07 -3.24 -2.02
N LEU A 94 4.22 -4.35 -1.30
CA LEU A 94 3.32 -4.69 -0.19
C LEU A 94 3.42 -3.70 0.99
N CYS A 95 4.61 -3.16 1.27
CA CYS A 95 4.79 -2.09 2.27
C CYS A 95 4.08 -0.79 1.86
N ASN A 96 4.12 -0.43 0.58
CA ASN A 96 3.39 0.73 0.07
C ASN A 96 1.87 0.53 0.16
N LEU A 97 1.37 -0.67 -0.18
CA LEU A 97 -0.04 -1.03 0.01
C LEU A 97 -0.45 -1.02 1.48
N SER A 98 0.38 -1.56 2.38
CA SER A 98 0.18 -1.49 3.84
C SER A 98 -0.01 -0.04 4.30
N THR A 99 0.84 0.87 3.82
CA THR A 99 0.77 2.30 4.14
C THR A 99 -0.53 2.92 3.60
N LEU A 100 -0.93 2.56 2.38
CA LEU A 100 -2.19 3.01 1.78
C LEU A 100 -3.39 2.56 2.62
N PHE A 101 -3.43 1.30 3.06
CA PHE A 101 -4.51 0.80 3.92
C PHE A 101 -4.58 1.54 5.26
N GLN A 102 -3.43 1.83 5.89
CA GLN A 102 -3.39 2.64 7.10
C GLN A 102 -3.99 4.05 6.88
N GLN A 103 -3.66 4.70 5.76
CA GLN A 103 -4.22 6.02 5.40
C GLN A 103 -5.73 5.99 5.20
N HIS A 104 -6.29 4.85 4.80
CA HIS A 104 -7.74 4.64 4.67
C HIS A 104 -8.41 4.11 5.96
N GLY A 105 -7.73 4.21 7.11
CA GLY A 105 -8.28 3.82 8.42
C GLY A 105 -8.22 2.32 8.70
N ARG A 106 -7.52 1.55 7.87
CA ARG A 106 -7.38 0.10 8.01
C ARG A 106 -6.08 -0.31 8.69
N GLY A 107 -5.58 0.48 9.64
CA GLY A 107 -4.30 0.25 10.33
C GLY A 107 -4.35 -0.76 11.49
N GLN A 108 -5.27 -1.73 11.45
CA GLN A 108 -5.43 -2.78 12.47
C GLN A 108 -5.06 -4.14 11.89
N VAL A 109 -4.83 -5.14 12.75
CA VAL A 109 -4.66 -6.54 12.29
C VAL A 109 -5.91 -6.98 11.53
N TRP A 110 -5.70 -7.68 10.41
CA TRP A 110 -6.80 -8.24 9.64
C TRP A 110 -7.61 -9.22 10.49
N ASN A 111 -8.94 -9.05 10.47
CA ASN A 111 -9.90 -9.93 11.10
C ASN A 111 -10.84 -10.47 10.02
N GLU A 112 -10.84 -11.81 9.87
CA GLU A 112 -11.65 -12.51 8.87
C GLU A 112 -13.14 -12.41 9.16
N ASP A 113 -13.54 -12.46 10.43
CA ASP A 113 -14.96 -12.41 10.84
C ASP A 113 -15.60 -11.06 10.51
N THR A 114 -14.84 -9.98 10.67
CA THR A 114 -15.32 -8.61 10.41
C THR A 114 -14.89 -8.07 9.06
N GLN A 115 -14.11 -8.84 8.28
CA GLN A 115 -13.49 -8.45 7.00
C GLN A 115 -12.86 -7.05 7.05
N SER A 116 -12.14 -6.76 8.14
CA SER A 116 -11.60 -5.43 8.42
C SER A 116 -10.15 -5.50 8.90
N GLY A 117 -9.42 -4.38 8.81
CA GLY A 117 -8.00 -4.31 9.12
C GLY A 117 -7.13 -4.31 7.86
N ASN A 118 -5.82 -4.39 8.03
CA ASN A 118 -4.83 -4.27 6.97
C ASN A 118 -4.62 -5.62 6.26
N PRO A 119 -5.03 -5.78 4.99
CA PRO A 119 -4.92 -7.05 4.28
C PRO A 119 -3.50 -7.60 4.21
N THR A 120 -2.49 -6.72 4.11
CA THR A 120 -1.10 -7.13 3.89
C THR A 120 -0.46 -7.71 5.15
N TRP A 121 -0.99 -7.42 6.34
CA TRP A 121 -0.43 -7.92 7.61
C TRP A 121 -0.72 -9.41 7.82
N SER A 122 -1.78 -9.92 7.19
CA SER A 122 -2.11 -11.35 7.11
C SER A 122 -1.18 -12.12 6.16
N LEU A 123 -0.36 -11.43 5.35
CA LEU A 123 0.53 -12.05 4.36
C LEU A 123 1.95 -12.32 4.90
N GLY A 124 2.20 -12.10 6.19
CA GLY A 124 3.48 -12.44 6.83
C GLY A 124 4.63 -11.50 6.50
N LEU A 125 4.36 -10.27 6.07
CA LEU A 125 5.38 -9.23 5.96
C LEU A 125 5.95 -8.92 7.34
N LYS A 126 7.25 -9.12 7.52
CA LYS A 126 7.94 -8.70 8.74
C LYS A 126 7.79 -7.19 8.87
N GLN A 127 7.16 -6.74 9.95
CA GLN A 127 7.08 -5.33 10.34
C GLN A 127 8.43 -4.82 10.82
#